data_AF-A0A950DCM1-F1
#
_entry.id   AF-A0A950DCM1-F1
#
_cell.length_a   1.000
_cell.length_b   1.000
_cell.length_c   1.000
_cell.angle_alpha   90.00
_cell.angle_beta   90.00
_cell.angle_gamma   90.00
#
_symmetry.space_group_name_H-M   'P 1'
#
loop_
_entity.id
_entity.type
_entity.pdbx_description
1 polymer ?
#
loop_
_entity_poly.entity_id
_entity_poly.type
_entity_poly.pdbx_seq_one_letter_code
_entity_poly.pdbx_strand_id
1 'polypeptide(L)'
;MTTRTRLVLIIGAILLLAGAALAYEIISTRPVREAVRIYSELVAAGNRTDLSDVERLTAARRLCSSRYLSTRSLSLGPEGGIGGLPRTINKNFQAWREGPNVWICPTNRIGPVYQFISENGHWRFDGLIAILRARGEIIRTTEMPDHKAP
;
A
#
# COMPACT_ATOMS: atom_id res chain seq x y z
N MET A 1 5.45 -31.99 42.58
CA MET A 1 5.67 -31.58 41.19
C MET A 1 7.17 -31.63 40.91
N THR A 2 7.64 -32.51 40.02
CA THR A 2 9.09 -32.72 39.84
C THR A 2 9.71 -31.61 39.01
N THR A 3 11.02 -31.37 39.19
CA THR A 3 11.80 -30.35 38.44
C THR A 3 11.62 -30.49 36.93
N ARG A 4 11.51 -31.73 36.44
CA ARG A 4 11.27 -32.07 35.03
C ARG A 4 9.91 -31.57 34.54
N THR A 5 8.84 -31.72 35.32
CA THR A 5 7.50 -31.21 34.96
C THR A 5 7.48 -29.69 34.91
N ARG A 6 8.14 -29.01 35.86
CA ARG A 6 8.27 -27.53 35.84
C ARG A 6 9.01 -27.06 34.60
N LEU A 7 10.10 -27.72 34.23
CA LEU A 7 10.93 -27.35 33.09
C LEU A 7 10.19 -27.55 31.75
N VAL A 8 9.44 -28.65 31.60
CA VAL A 8 8.56 -28.86 30.43
C VAL A 8 7.48 -27.78 30.34
N LEU A 9 6.86 -27.39 31.45
CA LEU A 9 5.86 -26.32 31.46
C LEU A 9 6.44 -24.96 31.10
N ILE A 10 7.64 -24.63 31.60
CA ILE A 10 8.34 -23.37 31.28
C ILE A 10 8.67 -23.32 29.78
N ILE A 11 9.26 -24.39 29.24
CA ILE A 11 9.59 -24.45 27.79
C ILE A 11 8.30 -24.35 26.96
N GLY A 12 7.25 -25.08 27.34
CA GLY A 12 5.96 -25.02 26.68
C GLY A 12 5.37 -23.60 26.66
N ALA A 13 5.43 -22.90 27.79
CA ALA A 13 4.96 -21.51 27.90
C ALA A 13 5.77 -20.55 27.01
N ILE A 14 7.11 -20.71 26.97
CA ILE A 14 7.97 -19.88 26.11
C ILE A 14 7.65 -20.10 24.63
N LEU A 15 7.51 -21.36 24.20
CA LEU A 15 7.19 -21.68 22.81
C LEU A 15 5.81 -21.15 22.40
N LEU A 16 4.82 -21.23 23.30
CA LEU A 16 3.49 -20.67 23.07
C LEU A 16 3.54 -19.15 22.92
N LEU A 17 4.27 -18.46 23.80
CA LEU A 17 4.44 -17.00 23.72
C LEU A 17 5.15 -16.57 22.44
N ALA A 18 6.24 -17.25 22.08
CA ALA A 18 6.96 -16.99 20.84
C ALA A 18 6.09 -17.23 19.60
N GLY A 19 5.33 -18.33 19.58
CA GLY A 19 4.38 -18.64 18.52
C GLY A 19 3.26 -17.60 18.39
N ALA A 20 2.69 -17.14 19.52
CA ALA A 20 1.67 -16.11 19.54
C ALA A 20 2.19 -14.75 19.05
N ALA A 21 3.39 -14.36 19.48
CA ALA A 21 4.03 -13.13 19.02
C ALA A 21 4.29 -13.15 17.51
N LEU A 22 4.79 -14.27 16.98
CA LEU A 22 5.01 -14.43 15.54
C LEU A 22 3.70 -14.37 14.75
N ALA A 23 2.65 -15.06 15.22
CA ALA A 23 1.34 -15.02 14.58
C ALA A 23 0.74 -13.60 14.58
N TYR A 24 0.88 -12.88 15.69
CA TYR A 24 0.46 -11.48 15.79
C TYR A 24 1.21 -10.58 14.81
N GLU A 25 2.53 -10.72 14.70
CA GLU A 25 3.35 -9.94 13.76
C GLU A 25 2.91 -10.19 12.31
N ILE A 26 2.67 -11.44 11.94
CA ILE A 26 2.21 -11.81 10.59
C ILE A 26 0.86 -11.16 10.30
N ILE A 27 -0.10 -11.25 11.24
CA ILE A 27 -1.46 -10.74 11.04
C ILE A 27 -1.47 -9.21 11.00
N SER A 28 -0.75 -8.56 11.90
CA SER A 28 -0.73 -7.09 12.02
C SER A 28 -0.04 -6.41 10.84
N THR A 29 0.99 -7.03 10.27
CA THR A 29 1.75 -6.47 9.13
C THR A 29 1.17 -6.86 7.76
N ARG A 30 0.36 -7.92 7.69
CA ARG A 30 -0.21 -8.43 6.43
C ARG A 30 -0.92 -7.37 5.59
N PRO A 31 -1.82 -6.52 6.13
CA PRO A 31 -2.49 -5.48 5.36
C PRO A 31 -1.51 -4.55 4.62
N VAL A 32 -0.49 -4.06 5.34
CA VAL A 32 0.51 -3.14 4.78
C VAL A 32 1.34 -3.85 3.71
N ARG A 33 1.79 -5.08 3.98
CA ARG A 33 2.54 -5.89 3.00
C ARG A 33 1.75 -6.13 1.72
N GLU A 34 0.47 -6.48 1.83
CA GLU A 34 -0.38 -6.73 0.66
C GLU A 34 -0.64 -5.44 -0.13
N ALA A 35 -0.89 -4.30 0.52
CA ALA A 35 -1.04 -3.02 -0.15
C ALA A 35 0.26 -2.58 -0.87
N VAL A 36 1.42 -2.74 -0.24
CA VAL A 36 2.73 -2.46 -0.84
C VAL A 36 2.98 -3.34 -2.07
N ARG A 37 2.57 -4.61 -2.01
CA ARG A 37 2.62 -5.51 -3.17
C ARG A 37 1.77 -4.99 -4.32
N ILE A 38 0.52 -4.60 -4.05
CA ILE A 38 -0.38 -4.05 -5.08
C ILE A 38 0.19 -2.77 -5.69
N TYR A 39 0.77 -1.88 -4.87
CA TYR A 39 1.43 -0.68 -5.39
C TYR A 39 2.62 -1.02 -6.29
N SER A 40 3.44 -1.97 -5.88
CA SER A 40 4.59 -2.44 -6.68
C SER A 40 4.15 -3.06 -8.00
N GLU A 41 3.09 -3.88 -7.99
CA GLU A 41 2.49 -4.47 -9.19
C GLU A 41 1.91 -3.39 -10.12
N LEU A 42 1.31 -2.33 -9.56
CA LEU A 42 0.77 -1.22 -10.34
C LEU A 42 1.88 -0.41 -11.03
N VAL A 43 2.97 -0.13 -10.31
CA VAL A 43 4.18 0.49 -10.86
C VAL A 43 4.79 -0.39 -11.95
N ALA A 44 4.89 -1.69 -11.71
CA ALA A 44 5.43 -2.65 -12.67
C ALA A 44 4.57 -2.73 -13.93
N ALA A 45 3.23 -2.86 -13.80
CA ALA A 45 2.30 -2.87 -14.93
C ALA A 45 2.42 -1.61 -15.78
N GLY A 46 2.56 -0.45 -15.12
CA GLY A 46 2.81 0.82 -15.78
C GLY A 46 4.16 0.89 -16.49
N ASN A 47 5.19 0.16 -16.08
CA ASN A 47 6.54 0.27 -16.65
C ASN A 47 6.91 -0.86 -17.62
N ARG A 48 6.04 -1.86 -17.83
CA ARG A 48 6.27 -2.95 -18.79
C ARG A 48 6.35 -2.41 -20.21
N THR A 49 7.54 -2.49 -20.82
CA THR A 49 7.80 -2.08 -22.20
C THR A 49 7.53 -3.19 -23.22
N ASP A 50 7.34 -4.42 -22.74
CA ASP A 50 7.04 -5.61 -23.54
C ASP A 50 5.56 -5.76 -23.88
N LEU A 51 4.70 -4.92 -23.30
CA LEU A 51 3.25 -4.91 -23.50
C LEU A 51 2.79 -3.67 -24.26
N SER A 52 1.68 -3.81 -24.99
CA SER A 52 0.97 -2.67 -25.55
C SER A 52 0.36 -1.79 -24.45
N ASP A 53 0.07 -0.53 -24.78
CA ASP A 53 -0.55 0.41 -23.85
C ASP A 53 -1.90 -0.08 -23.32
N VAL A 54 -2.69 -0.74 -24.17
CA VAL A 54 -3.97 -1.34 -23.81
C VAL A 54 -3.79 -2.47 -22.79
N GLU A 55 -2.79 -3.32 -22.97
CA GLU A 55 -2.50 -4.42 -22.04
C GLU A 55 -1.99 -3.91 -20.69
N ARG A 56 -1.12 -2.90 -20.69
CA ARG A 56 -0.62 -2.23 -19.48
C ARG A 56 -1.76 -1.62 -18.67
N LEU A 57 -2.66 -0.89 -19.34
CA LEU A 57 -3.83 -0.29 -18.70
C LEU A 57 -4.84 -1.34 -18.22
N THR A 58 -5.00 -2.44 -18.95
CA THR A 58 -5.86 -3.56 -18.53
C THR A 58 -5.31 -4.24 -17.28
N ALA A 59 -3.99 -4.46 -17.20
CA ALA A 59 -3.34 -5.01 -16.02
C ALA A 59 -3.49 -4.06 -14.81
N ALA A 60 -3.24 -2.76 -15.00
CA ALA A 60 -3.40 -1.75 -13.97
C ALA A 60 -4.85 -1.63 -13.47
N ARG A 61 -5.83 -1.73 -14.37
CA ARG A 61 -7.25 -1.68 -14.03
C ARG A 61 -7.64 -2.77 -13.05
N ARG A 62 -7.09 -3.97 -13.19
CA ARG A 62 -7.34 -5.09 -12.25
C ARG A 62 -6.81 -4.83 -10.84
N LEU A 63 -5.93 -3.86 -10.64
CA LEU A 63 -5.34 -3.51 -9.34
C LEU A 63 -6.04 -2.33 -8.67
N CYS A 64 -6.94 -1.65 -9.37
CA CYS A 64 -7.67 -0.47 -8.86
C CYS A 64 -9.03 -0.85 -8.28
N SER A 65 -9.53 -0.03 -7.37
CA SER A 65 -10.86 -0.21 -6.77
C SER A 65 -11.96 0.17 -7.76
N SER A 66 -13.15 -0.39 -7.59
CA SER A 66 -14.31 -0.02 -8.42
C SER A 66 -14.64 1.46 -8.30
N ARG A 67 -14.54 2.03 -7.09
CA ARG A 67 -14.75 3.45 -6.80
C ARG A 67 -13.76 4.36 -7.56
N TYR A 68 -12.49 3.98 -7.59
CA TYR A 68 -11.49 4.74 -8.32
C TYR A 68 -11.77 4.70 -9.83
N LEU A 69 -12.08 3.52 -10.36
CA LEU A 69 -12.36 3.35 -11.79
C LEU A 69 -13.64 4.02 -12.26
N SER A 70 -14.63 4.22 -11.39
CA SER A 70 -15.86 4.94 -11.73
C SER A 70 -15.68 6.45 -11.76
N THR A 71 -14.65 6.97 -11.08
CA THR A 71 -14.41 8.43 -10.95
C THR A 71 -13.24 8.92 -11.80
N ARG A 72 -12.29 8.04 -12.15
CA ARG A 72 -11.06 8.37 -12.88
C ARG A 72 -10.80 7.34 -13.97
N SER A 73 -10.49 7.82 -15.17
CA SER A 73 -9.93 6.98 -16.23
C SER A 73 -8.44 6.78 -16.00
N LEU A 74 -7.97 5.54 -16.10
CA LEU A 74 -6.54 5.24 -16.13
C LEU A 74 -5.94 5.69 -17.46
N SER A 75 -4.81 6.38 -17.39
CA SER A 75 -3.99 6.75 -18.55
C SER A 75 -2.54 6.36 -18.29
N LEU A 76 -1.74 6.33 -19.35
CA LEU A 76 -0.30 6.24 -19.23
C LEU A 76 0.30 7.64 -19.20
N GLY A 77 1.41 7.78 -18.47
CA GLY A 77 2.21 9.00 -18.52
C GLY A 77 2.95 9.13 -19.85
N PRO A 78 3.29 10.36 -20.29
CA PRO A 78 4.06 10.58 -21.53
C PRO A 78 5.44 9.91 -21.49
N GLU A 79 6.03 9.80 -20.31
CA GLU A 79 7.30 9.13 -20.07
C GLU A 79 7.15 7.61 -19.83
N GLY A 80 5.94 7.05 -19.97
CA GLY A 80 5.57 5.73 -19.48
C GLY A 80 5.20 5.73 -18.00
N GLY A 81 4.76 4.58 -17.47
CA GLY A 81 4.13 4.48 -16.15
C GLY A 81 2.63 4.78 -16.19
N ILE A 82 1.95 4.52 -15.08
CA ILE A 82 0.55 4.92 -14.89
C ILE A 82 0.50 6.43 -14.60
N GLY A 83 -0.36 7.15 -15.31
CA GLY A 83 -0.54 8.59 -15.15
C GLY A 83 -0.91 8.97 -13.71
N GLY A 84 -0.28 10.02 -13.18
CA GLY A 84 -0.49 10.47 -11.80
C GLY A 84 0.17 9.61 -10.72
N LEU A 85 0.92 8.56 -11.10
CA LEU A 85 1.70 7.73 -10.19
C LEU A 85 3.21 7.86 -10.47
N PRO A 86 4.05 7.85 -9.42
CA PRO A 86 5.48 7.71 -9.60
C PRO A 86 5.83 6.43 -10.33
N ARG A 87 6.79 6.51 -11.25
CA ARG A 87 7.33 5.36 -11.99
C ARG A 87 8.24 4.47 -11.13
N THR A 88 8.62 4.92 -9.94
CA THR A 88 9.49 4.18 -9.03
C THR A 88 9.03 4.40 -7.59
N ILE A 89 9.42 3.46 -6.73
CA ILE A 89 9.17 3.52 -5.29
C ILE A 89 10.51 3.79 -4.61
N ASN A 90 10.59 4.83 -3.79
CA ASN A 90 11.81 5.11 -3.03
C ASN A 90 12.05 4.00 -2.00
N LYS A 91 13.30 3.59 -1.77
CA LYS A 91 13.62 2.56 -0.75
C LYS A 91 13.19 2.94 0.68
N ASN A 92 13.09 4.23 0.97
CA ASN A 92 12.68 4.78 2.26
C ASN A 92 11.23 5.30 2.21
N PHE A 93 10.39 4.72 1.35
CA PHE A 93 8.97 5.05 1.28
C PHE A 93 8.28 4.76 2.62
N GLN A 94 7.14 5.40 2.85
CA GLN A 94 6.34 5.19 4.06
C GLN A 94 5.03 4.49 3.71
N ALA A 95 4.66 3.48 4.50
CA ALA A 95 3.36 2.84 4.43
C ALA A 95 2.85 2.55 5.83
N TRP A 96 1.59 2.88 6.10
CA TRP A 96 0.98 2.72 7.41
C TRP A 96 -0.51 2.46 7.31
N ARG A 97 -1.08 2.00 8.42
CA ARG A 97 -2.51 1.81 8.58
C ARG A 97 -3.17 3.12 8.95
N GLU A 98 -4.22 3.48 8.21
CA GLU A 98 -5.12 4.57 8.56
C GLU A 98 -6.53 3.99 8.67
N GLY A 99 -6.95 3.68 9.90
CA GLY A 99 -8.20 2.96 10.15
C GLY A 99 -8.25 1.61 9.40
N PRO A 100 -9.30 1.34 8.59
CA PRO A 100 -9.40 0.13 7.78
C PRO A 100 -8.49 0.13 6.54
N ASN A 101 -7.96 1.29 6.16
CA ASN A 101 -7.22 1.50 4.91
C ASN A 101 -5.71 1.41 5.14
N VAL A 102 -4.96 1.31 4.04
CA VAL A 102 -3.51 1.47 4.05
C VAL A 102 -3.16 2.69 3.22
N TRP A 103 -2.31 3.54 3.78
CA TRP A 103 -1.78 4.72 3.11
C TRP A 103 -0.32 4.48 2.74
N ILE A 104 0.05 4.87 1.53
CA ILE A 104 1.41 4.73 1.01
C ILE A 104 1.88 6.07 0.46
N CYS A 105 2.98 6.59 1.02
CA CYS A 105 3.75 7.67 0.45
C CYS A 105 5.01 7.08 -0.21
N PRO A 106 5.11 7.04 -1.55
CA PRO A 106 6.21 6.39 -2.27
C PRO A 106 7.53 7.16 -2.21
N THR A 107 7.53 8.31 -1.53
CA THR A 107 8.69 9.19 -1.35
C THR A 107 9.19 9.11 0.09
N ASN A 108 10.41 9.61 0.35
CA ASN A 108 11.03 9.52 1.68
C ASN A 108 10.42 10.51 2.71
N ARG A 109 10.01 11.71 2.29
CA ARG A 109 9.64 12.78 3.25
C ARG A 109 8.48 13.69 2.84
N ILE A 110 8.36 13.99 1.56
CA ILE A 110 7.34 14.92 1.06
C ILE A 110 6.84 14.37 -0.27
N GLY A 111 5.53 14.18 -0.38
CA GLY A 111 4.96 13.65 -1.61
C GLY A 111 3.51 13.21 -1.50
N PRO A 112 2.96 12.68 -2.60
CA PRO A 112 1.60 12.18 -2.62
C PRO A 112 1.43 11.01 -1.66
N VAL A 113 0.24 10.92 -1.05
CA VAL A 113 -0.19 9.78 -0.24
C VAL A 113 -1.35 9.12 -0.98
N TYR A 114 -1.16 7.84 -1.29
CA TYR A 114 -2.13 7.03 -1.99
C TYR A 114 -2.85 6.11 -1.02
N GLN A 115 -4.16 5.97 -1.21
CA GLN A 115 -5.00 5.09 -0.42
C GLN A 115 -5.14 3.73 -1.09
N PHE A 116 -5.11 2.69 -0.26
CA PHE A 116 -5.46 1.32 -0.61
C PHE A 116 -6.58 0.85 0.31
N ILE A 117 -7.56 0.17 -0.28
CA ILE A 117 -8.71 -0.37 0.42
C ILE A 117 -8.80 -1.88 0.22
N SER A 118 -9.41 -2.58 1.15
CA SER A 118 -9.78 -3.98 0.97
C SER A 118 -11.16 -4.04 0.30
N GLU A 119 -11.21 -4.50 -0.94
CA GLU A 119 -12.43 -4.69 -1.74
C GLU A 119 -12.53 -6.17 -2.11
N ASN A 120 -13.63 -6.83 -1.70
CA ASN A 120 -13.87 -8.26 -1.96
C ASN A 120 -12.71 -9.18 -1.51
N GLY A 121 -12.08 -8.87 -0.37
CA GLY A 121 -10.96 -9.65 0.17
C GLY A 121 -9.62 -9.38 -0.53
N HIS A 122 -9.55 -8.42 -1.44
CA HIS A 122 -8.33 -8.03 -2.15
C HIS A 122 -7.99 -6.57 -1.88
N TRP A 123 -6.70 -6.28 -1.69
CA TRP A 123 -6.23 -4.90 -1.65
C TRP A 123 -6.29 -4.28 -3.05
N ARG A 124 -6.82 -3.06 -3.11
CA ARG A 124 -6.98 -2.29 -4.34
C ARG A 124 -6.48 -0.87 -4.15
N PHE A 125 -5.84 -0.34 -5.19
CA PHE A 125 -5.50 1.08 -5.27
C PHE A 125 -6.76 1.92 -5.42
N ASP A 126 -6.91 2.93 -4.56
CA ASP A 126 -8.12 3.74 -4.44
C ASP A 126 -7.86 5.24 -4.65
N GLY A 127 -6.68 5.59 -5.17
CA GLY A 127 -6.36 6.95 -5.59
C GLY A 127 -5.53 7.77 -4.60
N LEU A 128 -5.25 9.02 -5.00
CA LEU A 128 -4.58 10.02 -4.19
C LEU A 128 -5.53 10.56 -3.12
N ILE A 129 -5.10 10.56 -1.86
CA ILE A 129 -5.93 11.04 -0.74
C ILE A 129 -5.34 12.22 0.01
N ALA A 130 -4.01 12.40 -0.04
CA ALA A 130 -3.35 13.49 0.66
C ALA A 130 -1.97 13.80 0.06
N ILE A 131 -1.33 14.86 0.56
CA ILE A 131 0.11 15.11 0.42
C ILE A 131 0.73 15.10 1.81
N LEU A 132 1.81 14.33 1.96
CA LEU A 132 2.69 14.37 3.12
C LEU A 132 3.65 15.55 2.95
N ARG A 133 3.71 16.45 3.94
CA ARG A 133 4.62 17.59 4.00
C ARG A 133 5.75 17.36 4.99
N ALA A 134 6.68 18.32 5.03
CA ALA A 134 7.74 18.35 6.01
C ALA A 134 7.17 18.24 7.44
N ARG A 135 7.90 17.57 8.34
CA ARG A 135 7.50 17.31 9.74
C ARG A 135 6.31 16.36 9.92
N GLY A 136 5.90 15.64 8.86
CA GLY A 136 4.86 14.59 8.96
C GLY A 136 3.43 15.12 8.89
N GLU A 137 3.23 16.38 8.52
CA GLU A 137 1.90 16.95 8.32
C GLU A 137 1.24 16.32 7.08
N ILE A 138 -0.01 15.89 7.22
CA ILE A 138 -0.80 15.28 6.14
C ILE A 138 -1.93 16.23 5.79
N ILE A 139 -1.94 16.74 4.55
CA ILE A 139 -3.02 17.60 4.04
C ILE A 139 -3.86 16.77 3.09
N ARG A 140 -5.13 16.55 3.42
CA ARG A 140 -6.03 15.76 2.56
C ARG A 140 -6.34 16.53 1.28
N THR A 141 -6.54 15.81 0.18
CA THR A 141 -6.89 16.43 -1.11
C THR A 141 -8.19 17.22 -1.05
N THR A 142 -9.13 16.84 -0.17
CA THR A 142 -10.37 17.58 0.10
C THR A 142 -10.16 18.92 0.81
N GLU A 143 -9.01 19.09 1.47
CA GLU A 143 -8.65 20.30 2.23
C GLU A 143 -7.72 21.21 1.42
N MET A 144 -7.30 20.78 0.24
CA MET A 144 -6.44 21.58 -0.63
C MET A 144 -7.28 22.66 -1.30
N PRO A 145 -6.85 23.94 -1.28
CA PRO A 145 -7.47 24.96 -2.10
C PRO A 145 -7.32 24.53 -3.56
N ASP A 146 -8.42 24.57 -4.33
CA ASP A 146 -8.49 24.21 -5.74
C ASP A 146 -7.29 24.80 -6.49
N HIS A 147 -6.25 24.00 -6.70
CA HIS A 147 -5.26 24.28 -7.71
C HIS A 147 -5.96 23.98 -9.02
N LYS A 148 -6.54 25.03 -9.62
CA LYS A 148 -6.86 25.05 -11.04
C LYS A 148 -5.66 24.44 -11.75
N ALA A 149 -5.86 23.27 -12.34
CA ALA A 149 -4.90 22.68 -13.25
C ALA A 149 -4.60 23.73 -14.35
N PRO A 150 -3.33 23.94 -14.73
CA PRO A 150 -3.04 24.63 -15.98
C PRO A 150 -3.67 23.89 -17.16
#